data_AF-A0A6P7IXF6-F1
#
_entry.id   AF-A0A6P7IXF6-F1
#
_cell.length_a   1.000
_cell.length_b   1.000
_cell.length_c   1.000
_cell.angle_alpha   90.00
_cell.angle_beta   90.00
_cell.angle_gamma   90.00
#
_symmetry.space_group_name_H-M   'P 1'
#
loop_
_entity.id
_entity.type
_entity.pdbx_description
1 polymer ?
#
loop_
_entity_poly.entity_id
_entity_poly.type
_entity_poly.pdbx_seq_one_letter_code
_entity_poly.pdbx_strand_id
1 'polypeptide(L)'
;MPSCTSLLFILCSVLNSALCCDWLRNYGHLNNNSQTLIKHMGGPLTEEESPVPFPYRLYELTEKAEMQSQLVFIRYSLEMISGLYRHDNLSIATWDTIKTEHFLMSIDRQIEELNHCVSTKMQPDSRLRRYYRRLAMTLHHTGGSAASWELIRKETEHHLIQLEMLVASIRRRSITTTRQH
;
A
#
# COMPACT_ATOMS: atom_id res chain seq x y z
N MET A 1 45.37 -5.75 -2.61
CA MET A 1 44.56 -4.73 -3.28
C MET A 1 43.12 -5.22 -3.29
N PRO A 2 42.17 -4.57 -2.60
CA PRO A 2 40.77 -5.00 -2.67
C PRO A 2 40.23 -4.70 -4.07
N SER A 3 39.65 -5.71 -4.71
CA SER A 3 39.00 -5.63 -6.02
C SER A 3 37.88 -4.59 -6.03
N CYS A 4 37.79 -3.79 -7.09
CA CYS A 4 36.71 -2.82 -7.34
C CYS A 4 35.30 -3.40 -7.18
N THR A 5 35.13 -4.72 -7.35
CA THR A 5 33.84 -5.39 -7.17
C THR A 5 33.36 -5.38 -5.71
N SER A 6 34.27 -5.48 -4.73
CA SER A 6 33.91 -5.51 -3.31
C SER A 6 33.52 -4.13 -2.76
N LEU A 7 34.04 -3.05 -3.34
CA LEU A 7 33.69 -1.68 -2.94
C LEU A 7 32.27 -1.27 -3.38
N LEU A 8 31.81 -1.73 -4.55
CA LEU A 8 30.46 -1.46 -5.06
C LEU A 8 29.36 -2.09 -4.20
N PHE A 9 29.57 -3.31 -3.70
CA PHE A 9 28.61 -3.98 -2.79
C PHE A 9 28.55 -3.31 -1.41
N ILE A 10 29.67 -2.82 -0.90
CA ILE A 10 29.72 -2.10 0.39
C ILE A 10 29.09 -0.70 0.25
N LEU A 11 29.30 -0.01 -0.87
CA LEU A 11 28.67 1.28 -1.14
C LEU A 11 27.14 1.18 -1.26
N CYS A 12 26.57 0.09 -1.79
CA CYS A 12 25.11 -0.12 -1.80
C CYS A 12 24.51 -0.30 -0.40
N SER A 13 25.31 -0.76 0.58
CA SER A 13 24.84 -0.90 1.96
C SER A 13 24.80 0.42 2.74
N VAL A 14 25.53 1.44 2.27
CA VAL A 14 25.64 2.77 2.91
C VAL A 14 24.90 3.87 2.12
N LEU A 15 24.73 3.70 0.80
CA LEU A 15 23.98 4.59 -0.08
C LEU A 15 22.62 3.96 -0.43
N ASN A 16 21.60 4.32 0.34
CA ASN A 16 20.17 4.11 0.06
C ASN A 16 19.81 2.73 -0.52
N SER A 17 19.54 1.76 0.36
CA SER A 17 18.93 0.46 0.03
C SER A 17 17.66 0.54 -0.84
N ALA A 18 17.02 1.70 -0.91
CA ALA A 18 15.84 1.96 -1.71
C ALA A 18 16.11 2.19 -3.21
N LEU A 19 17.34 2.58 -3.62
CA LEU A 19 17.72 2.66 -5.04
C LEU A 19 17.74 1.27 -5.71
N CYS A 20 17.90 0.21 -4.92
CA CYS A 20 17.83 -1.18 -5.35
C CYS A 20 16.49 -1.86 -5.03
N CYS A 21 15.45 -1.11 -4.64
CA CYS A 21 14.15 -1.71 -4.37
C CYS A 21 13.47 -2.15 -5.68
N ASP A 22 13.68 -3.41 -6.07
CA ASP A 22 13.13 -3.99 -7.30
C ASP A 22 11.60 -3.90 -7.40
N TRP A 23 10.91 -3.86 -6.26
CA TRP A 23 9.46 -3.64 -6.19
C TRP A 23 9.03 -2.37 -6.95
N LEU A 24 9.81 -1.28 -6.87
CA LEU A 24 9.51 -0.04 -7.57
C LEU A 24 9.47 -0.21 -9.09
N ARG A 25 10.14 -1.21 -9.67
CA ARG A 25 10.08 -1.50 -11.11
C ARG A 25 8.75 -2.17 -11.48
N ASN A 26 8.27 -3.07 -10.64
CA ASN A 26 7.09 -3.90 -10.92
C ASN A 26 5.77 -3.31 -10.37
N TYR A 27 5.85 -2.32 -9.47
CA TYR A 27 4.69 -1.75 -8.79
C TYR A 27 3.56 -1.32 -9.72
N GLY A 28 3.88 -0.72 -10.88
CA GLY A 28 2.84 -0.24 -11.80
C GLY A 28 1.92 -1.36 -12.27
N HIS A 29 2.49 -2.54 -12.58
CA HIS A 29 1.72 -3.71 -12.97
C HIS A 29 0.92 -4.28 -11.79
N LEU A 30 1.55 -4.45 -10.62
CA LEU A 30 0.90 -5.00 -9.43
C LEU A 30 -0.25 -4.12 -8.92
N ASN A 31 -0.06 -2.80 -8.89
CA ASN A 31 -1.09 -1.87 -8.46
C ASN A 31 -2.24 -1.78 -9.47
N ASN A 32 -1.95 -1.77 -10.77
CA ASN A 32 -2.99 -1.79 -11.81
C ASN A 32 -3.84 -3.06 -11.74
N ASN A 33 -3.22 -4.22 -11.48
CA ASN A 33 -3.95 -5.46 -11.26
C ASN A 33 -4.85 -5.35 -10.00
N SER A 34 -4.30 -4.85 -8.89
CA SER A 34 -5.04 -4.66 -7.64
C SER A 34 -6.24 -3.71 -7.81
N GLN A 35 -6.04 -2.57 -8.49
CA GLN A 35 -7.10 -1.60 -8.81
C GLN A 35 -8.16 -2.17 -9.76
N THR A 36 -7.76 -3.00 -10.72
CA THR A 36 -8.70 -3.68 -11.63
C THR A 36 -9.57 -4.64 -10.83
N LEU A 37 -8.95 -5.48 -10.00
CA LEU A 37 -9.65 -6.49 -9.22
C LEU A 37 -10.61 -5.86 -8.19
N ILE A 38 -10.19 -4.82 -7.47
CA ILE A 38 -11.07 -4.14 -6.49
C ILE A 38 -12.30 -3.50 -7.15
N LYS A 39 -12.15 -2.98 -8.37
CA LYS A 39 -13.25 -2.37 -9.15
C LYS A 39 -14.24 -3.42 -9.64
N HIS A 40 -13.75 -4.58 -10.04
CA HIS A 40 -14.54 -5.60 -10.73
C HIS A 40 -14.92 -6.82 -9.89
N MET A 41 -14.48 -6.91 -8.63
CA MET A 41 -14.92 -7.99 -7.73
C MET A 41 -16.37 -7.81 -7.27
N GLY A 42 -16.94 -6.62 -7.35
CA GLY A 42 -18.34 -6.35 -7.01
C GLY A 42 -19.10 -5.66 -8.14
N GLY A 43 -20.26 -5.12 -7.80
CA GLY A 43 -20.97 -4.17 -8.65
C GLY A 43 -20.26 -2.80 -8.73
N PRO A 44 -20.94 -1.76 -9.22
CA PRO A 44 -20.44 -0.38 -9.12
C PRO A 44 -20.01 -0.04 -7.69
N LEU A 45 -18.94 0.76 -7.55
CA LEU A 45 -18.54 1.28 -6.24
C LEU A 45 -19.67 2.11 -5.64
N THR A 46 -19.83 2.04 -4.33
CA THR A 46 -20.82 2.86 -3.64
C THR A 46 -20.45 4.35 -3.74
N GLU A 47 -21.45 5.21 -3.90
CA GLU A 47 -21.27 6.66 -3.82
C GLU A 47 -21.44 7.16 -2.38
N GLU A 48 -21.84 6.31 -1.44
CA GLU A 48 -21.99 6.68 -0.03
C GLU A 48 -20.68 7.18 0.57
N GLU A 49 -20.78 8.19 1.42
CA GLU A 49 -19.63 8.76 2.12
C GLU A 49 -19.22 7.89 3.29
N SER A 50 -17.91 7.65 3.41
CA SER A 50 -17.37 6.94 4.55
C SER A 50 -17.49 7.78 5.82
N PRO A 51 -17.99 7.22 6.94
CA PRO A 51 -18.01 7.92 8.22
C PRO A 51 -16.60 8.13 8.81
N VAL A 52 -15.57 7.51 8.21
CA VAL A 52 -14.17 7.69 8.57
C VAL A 52 -13.51 8.56 7.50
N PRO A 53 -13.17 9.83 7.80
CA PRO A 53 -12.54 10.70 6.83
C PRO A 53 -11.21 10.14 6.34
N PHE A 54 -11.00 10.19 5.03
CA PHE A 54 -9.76 9.74 4.40
C PHE A 54 -8.54 10.54 4.92
N PRO A 55 -7.37 9.91 5.16
CA PRO A 55 -6.27 10.54 5.86
C PRO A 55 -5.35 11.33 4.92
N TYR A 56 -5.89 12.27 4.13
CA TYR A 56 -5.13 13.07 3.15
C TYR A 56 -3.87 13.72 3.74
N ARG A 57 -3.99 14.31 4.93
CA ARG A 57 -2.86 14.94 5.62
C ARG A 57 -1.71 13.95 5.91
N LEU A 58 -1.99 12.66 6.13
CA LEU A 58 -0.93 11.66 6.31
C LEU A 58 -0.19 11.40 5.00
N TYR A 59 -0.90 11.35 3.88
CA TYR A 59 -0.29 11.21 2.55
C TYR A 59 0.60 12.43 2.22
N GLU A 60 0.12 13.65 2.46
CA GLU A 60 0.90 14.89 2.24
C GLU A 60 2.19 14.94 3.09
N LEU A 61 2.10 14.54 4.36
CA LEU A 61 3.27 14.48 5.24
C LEU A 61 4.25 13.39 4.78
N THR A 62 3.72 12.24 4.37
CA THR A 62 4.52 11.11 3.89
C THR A 62 5.22 11.44 2.57
N GLU A 63 4.58 12.15 1.64
CA GLU A 63 5.19 12.57 0.37
C GLU A 63 6.48 13.39 0.58
N LYS A 64 6.54 14.17 1.67
CA LYS A 64 7.69 15.00 2.03
C LYS A 64 8.75 14.25 2.85
N ALA A 65 8.44 13.05 3.34
CA ALA A 65 9.36 12.24 4.13
C ALA A 65 10.50 11.65 3.30
N GLU A 66 11.49 11.11 4.00
CA GLU A 66 12.56 10.29 3.41
C GLU A 66 12.00 9.03 2.75
N MET A 67 12.70 8.50 1.75
CA MET A 67 12.23 7.38 0.93
C MET A 67 11.90 6.14 1.76
N GLN A 68 12.72 5.80 2.76
CA GLN A 68 12.46 4.64 3.64
C GLN A 68 11.16 4.80 4.43
N SER A 69 10.92 5.97 5.01
CA SER A 69 9.65 6.26 5.71
C SER A 69 8.44 6.15 4.79
N GLN A 70 8.57 6.52 3.51
CA GLN A 70 7.50 6.35 2.51
C GLN A 70 7.23 4.89 2.17
N LEU A 71 8.28 4.10 1.95
CA LEU A 71 8.12 2.68 1.66
C LEU A 71 7.54 1.92 2.86
N VAL A 72 7.91 2.29 4.09
CA VAL A 72 7.27 1.79 5.33
C VAL A 72 5.79 2.12 5.35
N PHE A 73 5.41 3.36 5.02
CA PHE A 73 4.01 3.78 4.96
C PHE A 73 3.21 2.99 3.91
N ILE A 74 3.79 2.77 2.73
CA ILE A 74 3.16 2.00 1.65
C ILE A 74 2.96 0.55 2.09
N ARG A 75 4.02 -0.12 2.55
CA ARG A 75 3.94 -1.50 3.03
C ARG A 75 2.86 -1.64 4.10
N TYR A 76 2.90 -0.76 5.11
CA TYR A 76 1.94 -0.84 6.21
C TYR A 76 0.50 -0.59 5.76
N SER A 77 0.28 0.31 4.78
CA SER A 77 -1.05 0.51 4.19
C SER A 77 -1.56 -0.76 3.53
N LEU A 78 -0.71 -1.44 2.75
CA LEU A 78 -1.06 -2.71 2.11
C LEU A 78 -1.33 -3.82 3.14
N GLU A 79 -0.52 -3.92 4.19
CA GLU A 79 -0.73 -4.87 5.30
C GLU A 79 -2.08 -4.65 6.00
N MET A 80 -2.42 -3.39 6.29
CA MET A 80 -3.69 -3.04 6.92
C MET A 80 -4.88 -3.29 5.98
N ILE A 81 -4.73 -3.03 4.67
CA ILE A 81 -5.72 -3.40 3.66
C ILE A 81 -5.91 -4.91 3.67
N SER A 82 -4.85 -5.72 3.50
CA SER A 82 -4.94 -7.19 3.52
C SER A 82 -5.63 -7.69 4.80
N GLY A 83 -5.31 -7.09 5.95
CA GLY A 83 -5.96 -7.38 7.23
C GLY A 83 -7.46 -7.08 7.30
N LEU A 84 -7.95 -6.05 6.60
CA LEU A 84 -9.40 -5.78 6.53
C LEU A 84 -10.17 -6.89 5.82
N TYR A 85 -9.62 -7.44 4.74
CA TYR A 85 -10.31 -8.46 3.93
C TYR A 85 -10.20 -9.87 4.50
N ARG A 86 -9.23 -10.13 5.39
CA ARG A 86 -9.11 -11.42 6.11
C ARG A 86 -9.98 -11.51 7.37
N HIS A 87 -11.02 -10.68 7.46
CA HIS A 87 -11.96 -10.65 8.58
C HIS A 87 -13.06 -11.70 8.42
N ASP A 88 -13.56 -12.24 9.53
CA ASP A 88 -14.43 -13.43 9.59
C ASP A 88 -15.80 -13.27 8.87
N ASN A 89 -16.16 -12.04 8.47
CA ASN A 89 -17.46 -11.73 7.85
C ASN A 89 -17.35 -11.30 6.38
N LEU A 90 -16.21 -11.51 5.71
CA LEU A 90 -16.04 -11.15 4.29
C LEU A 90 -17.08 -11.84 3.39
N SER A 91 -17.53 -13.06 3.73
CA SER A 91 -18.51 -13.81 2.95
C SER A 91 -19.88 -13.12 2.83
N ILE A 92 -20.15 -12.09 3.64
CA ILE A 92 -21.37 -11.26 3.54
C ILE A 92 -21.27 -10.29 2.35
N ALA A 93 -20.05 -9.91 1.96
CA ALA A 93 -19.84 -9.15 0.75
C ALA A 93 -20.22 -10.04 -0.45
N THR A 94 -21.14 -9.58 -1.29
CA THR A 94 -21.63 -10.32 -2.47
C THR A 94 -20.64 -10.25 -3.64
N TRP A 95 -19.35 -10.24 -3.35
CA TRP A 95 -18.28 -10.11 -4.32
C TRP A 95 -17.95 -11.45 -4.97
N ASP A 96 -17.42 -11.39 -6.18
CA ASP A 96 -16.80 -12.49 -6.88
C ASP A 96 -15.59 -12.99 -6.07
N THR A 97 -15.71 -14.22 -5.57
CA THR A 97 -14.72 -14.81 -4.66
C THR A 97 -13.36 -14.99 -5.31
N ILE A 98 -13.33 -15.34 -6.60
CA ILE A 98 -12.08 -15.54 -7.36
C ILE A 98 -11.35 -14.19 -7.52
N LYS A 99 -12.07 -13.13 -7.88
CA LYS A 99 -11.48 -11.79 -8.01
C LYS A 99 -11.02 -11.26 -6.65
N THR A 100 -11.75 -11.55 -5.59
CA THR A 100 -11.38 -11.19 -4.22
C THR A 100 -10.11 -11.92 -3.77
N GLU A 101 -9.99 -13.21 -4.06
CA GLU A 101 -8.78 -14.00 -3.80
C GLU A 101 -7.59 -13.45 -4.59
N HIS A 102 -7.75 -13.24 -5.89
CA HIS A 102 -6.70 -12.66 -6.74
C HIS A 102 -6.30 -11.25 -6.29
N PHE A 103 -7.26 -10.46 -5.79
CA PHE A 103 -6.97 -9.15 -5.20
C PHE A 103 -6.03 -9.30 -4.01
N LEU A 104 -6.35 -10.20 -3.07
CA LEU A 104 -5.52 -10.45 -1.90
C LEU A 104 -4.14 -10.99 -2.28
N MET A 105 -4.05 -11.92 -3.23
CA MET A 105 -2.76 -12.40 -3.76
C MET A 105 -1.91 -11.25 -4.34
N SER A 106 -2.54 -10.32 -5.05
CA SER A 106 -1.87 -9.15 -5.62
C SER A 106 -1.38 -8.17 -4.55
N ILE A 107 -2.13 -7.97 -3.46
CA ILE A 107 -1.71 -7.18 -2.31
C ILE A 107 -0.57 -7.86 -1.55
N ASP A 108 -0.71 -9.15 -1.25
CA ASP A 108 0.28 -9.93 -0.51
C ASP A 108 1.61 -9.98 -1.26
N ARG A 109 1.57 -10.11 -2.59
CA ARG A 109 2.78 -10.05 -3.42
C ARG A 109 3.50 -8.71 -3.30
N GLN A 110 2.78 -7.60 -3.27
CA GLN A 110 3.39 -6.28 -3.08
C GLN A 110 4.03 -6.14 -1.70
N ILE A 111 3.40 -6.67 -0.65
CA ILE A 111 3.94 -6.67 0.71
C ILE A 111 5.23 -7.50 0.76
N GLU A 112 5.22 -8.70 0.19
CA GLU A 112 6.40 -9.58 0.11
C GLU A 112 7.57 -8.88 -0.59
N GLU A 113 7.32 -8.29 -1.77
CA GLU A 113 8.35 -7.59 -2.52
C GLU A 113 8.91 -6.35 -1.79
N LEU A 114 8.06 -5.60 -1.07
CA LEU A 114 8.49 -4.49 -0.23
C LEU A 114 9.35 -4.94 0.96
N ASN A 115 9.09 -6.11 1.53
CA ASN A 115 9.86 -6.63 2.68
C ASN A 115 11.34 -6.86 2.36
N HIS A 116 11.70 -7.03 1.08
CA HIS A 116 13.09 -7.14 0.66
C HIS A 116 13.86 -5.81 0.73
N CYS A 117 13.18 -4.66 0.72
CA CYS A 117 13.84 -3.35 0.64
C CYS A 117 13.47 -2.37 1.77
N VAL A 118 12.47 -2.71 2.60
CA VAL A 118 12.00 -1.89 3.72
C VAL A 118 12.49 -2.45 5.05
N SER A 119 13.09 -1.59 5.87
CA SER A 119 13.51 -1.96 7.23
C SER A 119 12.32 -2.46 8.07
N THR A 120 12.45 -3.64 8.65
CA THR A 120 11.48 -4.20 9.61
C THR A 120 11.55 -3.53 10.98
N LYS A 121 12.61 -2.76 11.25
CA LYS A 121 12.78 -2.02 12.52
C LYS A 121 12.04 -0.69 12.54
N MET A 122 11.73 -0.12 11.38
CA MET A 122 10.99 1.14 11.29
C MET A 122 9.50 0.88 11.52
N GLN A 123 8.92 1.68 12.41
CA GLN A 123 7.50 1.59 12.74
C GLN A 123 6.70 2.61 11.93
N PRO A 124 5.49 2.25 11.49
CA PRO A 124 4.60 3.17 10.78
C PRO A 124 4.06 4.26 11.70
N ASP A 125 3.58 5.36 11.12
CA ASP A 125 2.88 6.40 11.86
C ASP A 125 1.64 5.81 12.57
N SER A 126 1.59 5.94 13.90
CA SER A 126 0.48 5.47 14.72
C SER A 126 -0.90 6.02 14.31
N ARG A 127 -0.94 7.17 13.63
CA ARG A 127 -2.16 7.77 13.08
C ARG A 127 -2.73 6.93 11.93
N LEU A 128 -1.88 6.32 11.10
CA LEU A 128 -2.33 5.42 10.03
C LEU A 128 -2.97 4.17 10.62
N ARG A 129 -2.34 3.58 11.64
CA ARG A 129 -2.93 2.46 12.41
C ARG A 129 -4.28 2.82 13.01
N ARG A 130 -4.40 4.03 13.59
CA ARG A 130 -5.65 4.52 14.17
C ARG A 130 -6.74 4.67 13.11
N TYR A 131 -6.39 5.16 11.92
CA TYR A 131 -7.30 5.30 10.80
C TYR A 131 -7.88 3.94 10.39
N TYR A 132 -7.04 2.93 10.11
CA TYR A 132 -7.52 1.60 9.71
C TYR A 132 -8.31 0.90 10.81
N ARG A 133 -7.98 1.14 12.09
CA ARG A 133 -8.81 0.68 13.21
C ARG A 133 -10.21 1.29 13.17
N ARG A 134 -10.34 2.57 12.80
CA ARG A 134 -11.66 3.21 12.64
C ARG A 134 -12.43 2.60 11.48
N LEU A 135 -11.77 2.28 10.37
CA LEU A 135 -12.39 1.52 9.27
C LEU A 135 -12.85 0.14 9.74
N ALA A 136 -12.01 -0.64 10.44
CA ALA A 136 -12.43 -1.93 10.97
C ALA A 136 -13.64 -1.81 11.93
N MET A 137 -13.71 -0.74 12.72
CA MET A 137 -14.87 -0.49 13.59
C MET A 137 -16.17 -0.23 12.81
N THR A 138 -16.13 0.30 11.58
CA THR A 138 -17.35 0.45 10.78
C THR A 138 -17.94 -0.91 10.43
N LEU A 139 -17.10 -1.88 10.07
CA LEU A 139 -17.50 -3.27 9.87
C LEU A 139 -18.06 -3.87 11.16
N HIS A 140 -17.41 -3.68 12.30
CA HIS A 140 -17.87 -4.24 13.57
C HIS A 140 -19.24 -3.70 14.01
N HIS A 141 -19.47 -2.39 13.92
CA HIS A 141 -20.72 -1.78 14.37
C HIS A 141 -21.94 -2.15 13.53
N THR A 142 -21.74 -2.54 12.27
CA THR A 142 -22.82 -2.97 11.37
C THR A 142 -22.94 -4.48 11.24
N GLY A 143 -22.14 -5.24 12.01
CA GLY A 143 -22.08 -6.70 11.90
C GLY A 143 -21.49 -7.20 10.58
N GLY A 144 -20.70 -6.37 9.89
CA GLY A 144 -20.11 -6.70 8.58
C GLY A 144 -21.14 -6.65 7.46
N SER A 145 -22.07 -5.69 7.51
CA SER A 145 -23.10 -5.56 6.47
C SER A 145 -22.50 -5.35 5.08
N ALA A 146 -23.22 -5.78 4.03
CA ALA A 146 -22.78 -5.59 2.65
C ALA A 146 -22.47 -4.11 2.32
N ALA A 147 -23.28 -3.17 2.82
CA ALA A 147 -23.04 -1.73 2.65
C ALA A 147 -21.71 -1.28 3.30
N SER A 148 -21.38 -1.80 4.49
CA SER A 148 -20.10 -1.45 5.13
C SER A 148 -18.90 -2.03 4.38
N TRP A 149 -19.04 -3.23 3.80
CA TRP A 149 -18.02 -3.79 2.92
C TRP A 149 -17.84 -2.97 1.65
N GLU A 150 -18.91 -2.47 1.04
CA GLU A 150 -18.82 -1.56 -0.11
C GLU A 150 -18.09 -0.25 0.24
N LEU A 151 -18.30 0.30 1.44
CA LEU A 151 -17.51 1.43 1.93
C LEU A 151 -16.03 1.07 2.07
N ILE A 152 -15.69 -0.08 2.66
CA ILE A 152 -14.30 -0.56 2.75
C ILE A 152 -13.68 -0.73 1.36
N ARG A 153 -14.45 -1.23 0.38
CA ARG A 153 -14.00 -1.39 -1.00
C ARG A 153 -13.68 -0.06 -1.67
N LYS A 154 -14.56 0.94 -1.53
CA LYS A 154 -14.34 2.32 -1.99
C LYS A 154 -13.09 2.94 -1.37
N GLU A 155 -12.96 2.85 -0.05
CA GLU A 155 -11.79 3.37 0.66
C GLU A 155 -10.50 2.67 0.23
N THR A 156 -10.56 1.35 0.00
CA THR A 156 -9.41 0.57 -0.50
C THR A 156 -9.00 1.02 -1.89
N GLU A 157 -9.95 1.20 -2.82
CA GLU A 157 -9.67 1.71 -4.16
C GLU A 157 -8.99 3.09 -4.10
N HIS A 158 -9.53 3.99 -3.27
CA HIS A 158 -8.96 5.32 -3.08
C HIS A 158 -7.54 5.26 -2.50
N HIS A 159 -7.28 4.37 -1.53
CA HIS A 159 -5.93 4.14 -1.02
C HIS A 159 -4.95 3.69 -2.10
N LEU A 160 -5.33 2.75 -2.97
CA LEU A 160 -4.46 2.25 -4.04
C LEU A 160 -4.10 3.35 -5.05
N ILE A 161 -5.03 4.27 -5.34
CA ILE A 161 -4.76 5.45 -6.17
C ILE A 161 -3.77 6.39 -5.46
N GLN A 162 -3.99 6.69 -4.18
CA GLN A 162 -3.12 7.59 -3.42
C GLN A 162 -1.71 7.01 -3.25
N LEU A 163 -1.60 5.70 -3.04
CA LEU A 163 -0.31 4.99 -3.02
C LEU A 163 0.38 5.06 -4.39
N GLU A 164 -0.35 5.01 -5.50
CA GLU A 164 0.22 5.20 -6.83
C GLU A 164 0.86 6.57 -7.01
N MET A 165 0.17 7.63 -6.58
CA MET A 165 0.70 8.98 -6.63
C MET A 165 1.95 9.13 -5.76
N LEU A 166 1.96 8.51 -4.57
CA LEU A 166 3.12 8.49 -3.68
C LEU A 166 4.30 7.74 -4.32
N VAL A 167 4.09 6.59 -4.95
CA VAL A 167 5.16 5.88 -5.66
C VAL A 167 5.67 6.69 -6.86
N ALA A 168 4.78 7.37 -7.58
CA ALA A 168 5.16 8.25 -8.68
C ALA A 168 6.04 9.42 -8.18
N SER A 169 5.80 9.96 -6.98
CA SER A 169 6.64 11.01 -6.39
C SER A 169 8.01 10.46 -5.97
N ILE A 170 8.09 9.24 -5.42
CA ILE A 170 9.35 8.54 -5.12
C ILE A 170 10.21 8.42 -6.39
N ARG A 171 9.63 7.88 -7.47
CA ARG A 171 10.32 7.69 -8.75
C ARG A 171 10.79 9.00 -9.39
N ARG A 172 9.99 10.06 -9.28
CA ARG A 172 10.39 11.40 -9.76
C ARG A 172 11.62 11.93 -9.03
N ARG A 173 11.67 11.80 -7.70
CA ARG A 173 12.82 12.25 -6.90
C ARG A 173 14.09 11.45 -7.18
N SER A 174 14.00 10.14 -7.37
CA SER A 174 15.16 9.32 -7.69
C SER A 174 15.81 9.72 -9.02
N ILE A 175 15.01 10.06 -10.04
CA ILE A 175 15.52 10.51 -11.35
C ILE A 175 16.24 11.85 -11.23
N THR A 176 15.72 12.79 -10.43
CA THR A 176 16.35 14.11 -10.24
C THR A 176 17.71 13.99 -9.54
N THR A 177 17.84 13.12 -8.53
CA THR A 177 19.11 12.89 -7.83
C THR A 177 20.17 12.28 -8.74
N THR A 178 19.81 11.39 -9.68
CA THR A 178 20.75 10.80 -10.64
C THR A 178 21.29 11.80 -11.67
N ARG A 179 20.60 12.92 -11.92
CA ARG A 179 21.06 13.95 -12.88
C ARG A 179 21.99 15.00 -12.27
N GLN A 180 22.17 15.00 -10.95
CA GLN A 180 22.98 16.00 -10.22
C GLN A 180 24.35 15.46 -9.79
N HIS A 181 24.66 14.20 -10.09
CA HIS A 181 25.96 13.54 -9.89
C HIS A 181 26.53 13.11 -11.25
#